data_AF-X1B6F9-F1
#
_entry.id   AF-X1B6F9-F1
#
_cell.length_a   1.000
_cell.length_b   1.000
_cell.length_c   1.000
_cell.angle_alpha   90.00
_cell.angle_beta   90.00
_cell.angle_gamma   90.00
#
_symmetry.space_group_name_H-M   'P 1'
#
loop_
_entity.id
_entity.type
_entity.pdbx_description
1 polymer ?
#
loop_
_entity_poly.entity_id
_entity_poly.type
_entity_poly.pdbx_seq_one_letter_code
_entity_poly.pdbx_strand_id
1 'polypeptide(L)'
;ISGEEFLWQLILYGLVIANPFSSYLNQIITALDCSNASVQGNSLIFQRSGEEIFIVEITFNHLGIMDTILMKNTQNEVFYHITSSYPQVVVYVILGAICGGIVGLVVIHIYLKRRQKKEIKLGTIRF
;
A
#
# COMPACT_ATOMS: atom_id res chain seq x y z
N ILE A 1 16.79 14.84 15.46
CA ILE A 1 16.53 13.85 14.38
C ILE A 1 17.42 14.27 13.23
N SER A 2 18.28 13.39 12.72
CA SER A 2 19.11 13.72 11.55
C SER A 2 18.26 13.70 10.28
N GLY A 3 18.73 14.33 9.20
CA GLY A 3 18.00 14.35 7.92
C GLY A 3 17.71 12.95 7.38
N GLU A 4 18.67 12.04 7.54
CA GLU A 4 18.55 10.65 7.11
C GLU A 4 17.50 9.88 7.90
N GLU A 5 17.42 10.12 9.21
CA GLU A 5 16.41 9.48 10.05
C GLU A 5 15.00 10.02 9.74
N PHE A 6 14.89 11.31 9.43
CA PHE A 6 13.62 11.89 8.97
C PHE A 6 13.20 11.36 7.59
N LEU A 7 14.15 11.24 6.66
CA LEU A 7 13.94 10.64 5.35
C LEU A 7 13.43 9.20 5.48
N TRP A 8 14.04 8.42 6.37
CA TRP A 8 13.60 7.06 6.66
C TRP A 8 12.18 7.00 7.21
N GLN A 9 11.83 7.88 8.15
CA GLN A 9 10.47 7.95 8.66
C GLN A 9 9.47 8.27 7.54
N LEU A 10 9.77 9.25 6.67
CA LEU A 10 8.93 9.56 5.51
C LEU A 10 8.70 8.34 4.62
N ILE A 11 9.75 7.56 4.36
CA ILE A 11 9.69 6.32 3.59
C ILE A 11 8.77 5.30 4.28
N LEU A 12 8.94 5.08 5.59
CA LEU A 12 8.07 4.15 6.34
C LEU A 12 6.61 4.59 6.34
N TYR A 13 6.33 5.90 6.31
CA TYR A 13 4.98 6.44 6.27
C TYR A 13 4.36 6.54 4.86
N GLY A 14 5.06 6.10 3.82
CA GLY A 14 4.51 6.13 2.47
C GLY A 14 4.78 7.42 1.71
N LEU A 15 6.03 7.90 1.71
CA LEU A 15 6.47 9.06 0.91
C LEU A 15 5.94 8.99 -0.53
N VAL A 16 5.24 10.05 -0.93
CA VAL A 16 4.81 10.31 -2.31
C VAL A 16 5.66 11.44 -2.86
N ILE A 17 6.10 11.31 -4.11
CA ILE A 17 7.00 12.26 -4.76
C ILE A 17 6.34 12.98 -5.93
N ALA A 18 6.72 14.23 -6.16
CA ALA A 18 6.20 15.04 -7.25
C ALA A 18 7.07 14.93 -8.52
N ASN A 19 6.44 15.05 -9.69
CA ASN A 19 7.13 15.16 -10.98
C ASN A 19 7.67 16.61 -11.16
N PRO A 20 8.92 16.83 -11.63
CA PRO A 20 9.94 15.85 -12.00
C PRO A 20 10.63 15.19 -10.79
N PHE A 21 10.56 13.86 -10.77
CA PHE A 21 10.95 13.01 -9.64
C PHE A 21 12.38 13.26 -9.18
N SER A 22 13.32 13.32 -10.11
CA SER A 22 14.73 13.55 -9.79
C SER A 22 14.96 14.90 -9.12
N SER A 23 14.31 15.96 -9.61
CA SER A 23 14.39 17.30 -9.03
C SER A 23 13.77 17.35 -7.64
N TYR A 24 12.60 16.74 -7.47
CA TYR A 24 11.91 16.71 -6.18
C TYR A 24 12.72 15.96 -5.12
N LEU A 25 13.20 14.77 -5.47
CA LEU A 25 14.06 13.97 -4.58
C LEU A 25 15.35 14.72 -4.24
N ASN A 26 15.99 15.38 -5.22
CA ASN A 26 17.19 16.20 -4.99
C ASN A 26 16.92 17.36 -4.03
N GLN A 27 15.77 18.03 -4.16
CA GLN A 27 15.38 19.09 -3.23
C GLN A 27 15.16 18.56 -1.81
N ILE A 28 14.55 17.38 -1.66
CA ILE A 28 14.37 16.76 -0.35
C ILE A 28 15.73 16.43 0.29
N ILE A 29 16.61 15.71 -0.41
CA ILE A 29 17.90 15.31 0.19
C ILE A 29 18.77 16.53 0.51
N THR A 30 18.66 17.60 -0.28
CA THR A 30 19.38 18.86 -0.05
C THR A 30 18.78 19.63 1.13
N ALA A 31 17.45 19.70 1.23
CA ALA A 31 16.76 20.36 2.33
C ALA A 31 16.96 19.65 3.67
N LEU A 32 17.14 18.34 3.63
CA LEU A 32 17.43 17.50 4.80
C LEU A 32 18.93 17.38 5.09
N ASP A 33 19.80 17.99 4.29
CA ASP A 33 21.27 17.90 4.43
C ASP A 33 21.79 16.45 4.48
N CYS A 34 21.22 15.57 3.66
CA CYS A 34 21.58 14.15 3.62
C CYS A 34 22.88 13.94 2.83
N SER A 35 23.99 13.74 3.53
CA SER A 35 25.31 13.50 2.93
C SER A 35 25.46 12.11 2.28
N ASN A 36 24.72 11.11 2.78
CA ASN A 36 24.81 9.72 2.35
C ASN A 36 23.63 9.30 1.45
N ALA A 37 22.99 10.26 0.80
CA ALA A 37 21.86 10.03 -0.11
C ALA A 37 22.19 10.51 -1.52
N SER A 38 21.64 9.81 -2.51
CA SER A 38 21.81 10.10 -3.93
C SER A 38 20.53 9.77 -4.68
N VAL A 39 20.33 10.44 -5.82
CA VAL A 39 19.13 10.28 -6.65
C VAL A 39 19.55 9.81 -8.03
N GLN A 40 18.90 8.74 -8.51
CA GLN A 40 19.12 8.18 -9.83
C GLN A 40 17.78 8.04 -10.56
N GLY A 41 17.44 9.02 -11.39
CA GLY A 41 16.17 9.04 -12.11
C GLY A 41 14.96 9.16 -11.18
N ASN A 42 14.17 8.09 -11.09
CA ASN A 42 13.03 7.93 -10.18
C ASN A 42 13.39 7.10 -8.93
N SER A 43 14.67 6.91 -8.66
CA SER A 43 15.14 6.15 -7.49
C SER A 43 15.90 7.03 -6.51
N LEU A 44 15.67 6.77 -5.21
CA LEU A 44 16.37 7.36 -4.08
C LEU A 44 17.24 6.28 -3.44
N ILE A 45 18.55 6.53 -3.35
CA ILE A 45 19.53 5.58 -2.83
C ILE A 45 20.24 6.24 -1.65
N PHE A 46 20.21 5.64 -0.47
CA PHE A 46 20.92 6.17 0.68
C PHE A 46 21.48 5.06 1.57
N GLN A 47 22.55 5.38 2.29
CA GLN A 47 23.16 4.46 3.26
C GLN A 47 22.54 4.65 4.64
N ARG A 48 22.28 3.54 5.32
CA ARG A 48 21.82 3.52 6.71
C ARG A 48 22.79 2.71 7.56
N SER A 49 23.08 3.22 8.75
CA SER A 49 23.82 2.49 9.77
C SER A 49 22.84 1.83 10.73
N GLY A 50 22.77 0.49 10.70
CA GLY A 50 22.07 -0.33 11.69
C GLY A 50 23.07 -1.11 12.55
N GLU A 51 22.82 -2.42 12.74
CA GLU A 51 23.86 -3.34 13.23
C GLU A 51 25.05 -3.42 12.27
N GLU A 52 24.76 -3.33 10.97
CA GLU A 52 25.73 -3.18 9.89
C GLU A 52 25.34 -2.01 8.97
N ILE A 53 26.28 -1.54 8.15
CA ILE A 53 26.02 -0.51 7.13
C ILE A 53 25.36 -1.20 5.94
N PHE A 54 24.20 -0.69 5.52
CA PHE A 54 23.49 -1.18 4.34
C PHE A 54 22.96 -0.04 3.48
N ILE A 55 22.74 -0.34 2.21
CA ILE A 55 22.24 0.58 1.20
C ILE A 55 20.75 0.32 1.02
N VAL A 56 19.95 1.37 1.11
CA VAL A 56 18.52 1.35 0.79
C VAL A 56 18.33 2.02 -0.56
N GLU A 57 17.73 1.30 -1.50
CA GLU A 57 17.33 1.83 -2.81
C GLU A 57 15.82 1.75 -2.95
N ILE A 58 15.21 2.89 -3.27
CA ILE A 58 13.76 3.03 -3.36
C ILE A 58 13.44 3.53 -4.75
N THR A 59 12.64 2.78 -5.48
CA THR A 59 12.14 3.15 -6.81
C THR A 59 10.70 3.61 -6.70
N PHE A 60 10.37 4.72 -7.36
CA PHE A 60 9.02 5.27 -7.41
C PHE A 60 8.38 5.06 -8.79
N ASN A 61 7.10 4.73 -8.85
CA ASN A 61 6.39 4.55 -10.12
C ASN A 61 6.04 5.89 -10.80
N HIS A 62 5.38 5.82 -11.96
CA HIS A 62 4.95 6.99 -12.74
C HIS A 62 3.94 7.91 -12.04
N LEU A 63 3.31 7.46 -10.95
CA LEU A 63 2.41 8.26 -10.11
C LEU A 63 3.15 8.88 -8.92
N GLY A 64 4.45 8.67 -8.79
CA GLY A 64 5.25 9.13 -7.66
C GLY A 64 5.03 8.32 -6.37
N ILE A 65 4.45 7.12 -6.47
CA ILE A 65 4.23 6.21 -5.34
C ILE A 65 5.41 5.23 -5.27
N MET A 66 5.87 4.89 -4.06
CA MET A 66 6.90 3.87 -3.88
C MET A 66 6.47 2.54 -4.50
N ASP A 67 7.33 2.01 -5.36
CA ASP A 67 7.12 0.78 -6.13
C ASP A 67 7.98 -0.36 -5.58
N THR A 68 9.26 -0.10 -5.37
CA THR A 68 10.21 -1.12 -4.91
C THR A 68 11.17 -0.54 -3.88
N ILE A 69 11.45 -1.28 -2.82
CA ILE A 69 12.49 -1.00 -1.83
C ILE A 69 13.44 -2.20 -1.82
N LEU A 70 14.70 -1.94 -2.11
CA LEU A 70 15.81 -2.90 -2.04
C LEU A 70 16.70 -2.53 -0.87
N MET A 71 17.07 -3.52 -0.06
CA MET A 71 18.15 -3.38 0.93
C MET A 71 19.32 -4.23 0.47
N LYS A 72 20.49 -3.59 0.37
CA LYS A 72 21.72 -4.18 -0.15
C LYS A 72 22.85 -4.04 0.85
N ASN A 73 23.73 -5.04 0.91
CA ASN A 73 24.95 -4.91 1.70
C ASN A 73 25.95 -3.98 1.01
N THR A 74 27.11 -3.77 1.62
CA THR A 74 28.17 -2.90 1.07
C THR A 74 28.78 -3.45 -0.23
N GLN A 75 28.60 -4.73 -0.51
CA GLN A 75 28.97 -5.43 -1.74
C GLN A 75 27.87 -5.37 -2.82
N ASN A 76 26.80 -4.60 -2.57
CA ASN A 76 25.66 -4.41 -3.47
C ASN A 76 24.79 -5.67 -3.67
N GLU A 77 24.93 -6.68 -2.81
CA GLU A 77 24.09 -7.88 -2.79
C GLU A 77 22.78 -7.59 -2.08
N VAL A 78 21.66 -7.91 -2.74
CA VAL A 78 20.31 -7.68 -2.21
C VAL A 78 19.99 -8.76 -1.17
N PHE A 79 19.70 -8.35 0.06
CA PHE A 79 19.28 -9.27 1.13
C PHE A 79 17.81 -9.07 1.55
N TYR A 80 17.22 -7.91 1.25
CA TYR A 80 15.77 -7.71 1.30
C TYR A 80 15.24 -7.01 0.06
N HIS A 81 14.07 -7.45 -0.38
CA HIS A 81 13.36 -6.89 -1.52
C HIS A 81 11.87 -6.79 -1.17
N ILE A 82 11.38 -5.55 -1.11
CA ILE A 82 9.97 -5.25 -0.87
C ILE A 82 9.44 -4.61 -2.15
N THR A 83 8.52 -5.28 -2.83
CA THR A 83 7.78 -4.68 -3.95
C THR A 83 6.39 -4.31 -3.47
N SER A 84 5.90 -3.12 -3.83
CA SER A 84 4.48 -2.77 -3.74
C SER A 84 3.70 -3.47 -4.85
N SER A 85 3.74 -4.80 -4.86
CA SER A 85 2.79 -5.57 -5.62
C SER A 85 1.47 -5.45 -4.86
N TYR A 86 0.60 -4.50 -5.23
CA TYR A 86 -0.81 -4.58 -4.85
C TYR A 86 -1.29 -5.94 -5.36
N PRO A 87 -1.53 -6.94 -4.50
CA PRO A 87 -1.88 -8.25 -5.01
C PRO A 87 -3.21 -8.06 -5.71
N GLN A 88 -3.30 -8.35 -7.02
CA GLN A 88 -4.59 -8.34 -7.73
C GLN A 88 -5.63 -9.15 -6.96
N VAL A 89 -5.17 -10.18 -6.23
CA VAL A 89 -5.92 -10.96 -5.24
C VAL A 89 -6.70 -10.09 -4.24
N VAL A 90 -6.13 -9.01 -3.69
CA VAL A 90 -6.81 -8.10 -2.76
C VAL A 90 -8.00 -7.43 -3.42
N VAL A 91 -7.84 -6.98 -4.67
CA VAL A 91 -8.94 -6.38 -5.45
C VAL A 91 -10.05 -7.40 -5.67
N TYR A 92 -9.72 -8.65 -6.02
CA TYR A 92 -10.69 -9.73 -6.20
C TYR A 92 -11.38 -10.12 -4.89
N VAL A 93 -10.68 -10.10 -3.76
CA VAL A 93 -11.26 -10.38 -2.43
C VAL A 93 -12.26 -9.29 -2.03
N ILE A 94 -11.93 -8.02 -2.25
CA ILE A 94 -12.84 -6.90 -1.97
C ILE A 94 -14.10 -7.00 -2.85
N LEU A 95 -13.92 -7.25 -4.16
CA LEU A 95 -15.04 -7.49 -5.08
C LEU A 95 -15.90 -8.67 -4.64
N GLY A 96 -15.28 -9.78 -4.27
CA GLY A 96 -15.97 -10.97 -3.76
C GLY A 96 -16.79 -10.69 -2.50
N ALA A 97 -16.25 -9.93 -1.56
CA ALA A 97 -16.96 -9.54 -0.33
C ALA A 97 -18.18 -8.67 -0.63
N ILE A 98 -18.06 -7.70 -1.54
CA ILE A 98 -19.17 -6.84 -1.97
C ILE A 98 -20.27 -7.67 -2.64
N CYS A 99 -19.90 -8.51 -3.62
CA CYS A 99 -20.85 -9.38 -4.31
C CYS A 99 -21.54 -10.35 -3.34
N GLY A 100 -20.79 -10.96 -2.43
CA GLY A 100 -21.32 -11.85 -1.40
C GLY A 100 -22.31 -11.15 -0.47
N GLY A 101 -22.02 -9.91 -0.07
CA GLY A 101 -22.91 -9.08 0.74
C GLY A 101 -24.24 -8.79 0.04
N ILE A 102 -24.21 -8.43 -1.24
CA ILE A 102 -25.42 -8.17 -2.04
C ILE A 102 -26.26 -9.44 -2.15
N VAL A 103 -25.66 -10.58 -2.48
CA VAL A 103 -26.37 -11.86 -2.59
C VAL A 103 -26.98 -12.25 -1.24
N GLY A 104 -26.24 -12.11 -0.14
CA GLY A 104 -26.73 -12.37 1.21
C GLY A 104 -27.96 -11.53 1.56
N LEU A 105 -27.92 -10.23 1.27
CA LEU A 105 -29.06 -9.32 1.49
C LEU A 105 -30.29 -9.72 0.66
N VAL A 106 -30.11 -10.09 -0.61
CA VAL A 106 -31.21 -10.54 -1.47
C VAL A 106 -31.86 -11.83 -0.94
N VAL A 107 -31.05 -12.81 -0.53
CA VAL A 107 -31.55 -14.08 0.03
C VAL A 107 -32.32 -13.83 1.33
N ILE A 108 -31.79 -13.01 2.24
CA ILE A 108 -32.47 -12.63 3.48
C ILE A 108 -33.80 -11.93 3.18
N HIS A 109 -33.81 -10.99 2.23
CA HIS A 109 -35.02 -10.27 1.86
C HIS A 109 -36.12 -11.20 1.33
N ILE A 110 -35.76 -12.15 0.45
CA ILE A 110 -36.70 -13.17 -0.06
C ILE A 110 -37.20 -14.07 1.07
N TYR A 111 -36.32 -14.51 1.97
CA TYR A 111 -36.67 -15.37 3.09
C TYR A 111 -37.68 -14.69 4.03
N LEU A 112 -37.42 -13.44 4.43
CA LEU A 112 -38.30 -12.66 5.28
C LEU A 112 -39.67 -12.40 4.62
N LYS A 113 -39.68 -12.07 3.32
CA LYS A 113 -40.92 -11.85 2.55
C LYS A 113 -41.75 -13.13 2.42
N ARG A 114 -41.12 -14.30 2.27
CA ARG A 114 -41.80 -15.60 2.26
C ARG A 114 -42.38 -15.98 3.61
N ARG A 115 -41.69 -15.66 4.72
CA ARG A 115 -42.22 -15.87 6.08
C ARG A 115 -43.48 -15.03 6.34
N GLN A 116 -43.45 -13.74 6.04
CA GLN A 116 -44.62 -12.86 6.23
C GLN A 116 -45.84 -13.33 5.42
N LYS A 117 -45.66 -13.79 4.17
CA LYS A 117 -46.76 -14.35 3.37
C LYS A 117 -47.34 -15.66 3.93
N LYS A 118 -46.52 -16.49 4.58
CA LYS A 118 -47.00 -17.73 5.23
C LYS A 118 -47.84 -17.43 6.46
N GLU A 119 -47.42 -16.48 7.30
CA GLU A 119 -48.15 -16.06 8.50
C GLU A 119 -49.53 -15.46 8.16
N ILE A 120 -49.60 -14.59 7.14
CA ILE A 120 -50.87 -14.01 6.68
C ILE A 120 -51.83 -15.09 6.17
N LYS A 121 -51.35 -16.08 5.41
CA LYS A 121 -52.20 -17.18 4.92
C LYS A 121 -52.75 -18.07 6.04
N LEU A 122 -51.98 -18.32 7.10
CA LEU A 122 -52.43 -19.11 8.25
C LEU A 122 -53.47 -18.38 9.12
N GLY A 123 -53.40 -17.04 9.18
CA GLY A 123 -54.43 -16.21 9.83
C GLY A 123 -55.78 -16.21 9.11
N THR A 124 -55.80 -16.27 7.77
CA THR A 124 -57.04 -16.26 6.98
C THR A 124 -57.80 -17.60 7.00
N ILE A 125 -57.14 -18.72 7.31
CA ILE A 125 -57.77 -20.06 7.35
C ILE A 125 -58.47 -20.32 8.71
N ARG A 126 -58.31 -19.42 9.70
CA ARG A 126 -58.84 -19.57 11.07
C ARG A 126 -60.11 -18.75 11.38
N PHE A 127 -60.82 -18.27 10.36
CA PHE A 127 -62.12 -17.61 10.52
C PHE A 127 -63.25 -18.48 9.97
#